data_AF-A0A163H6E2-F1
#
_entry.id   AF-A0A163H6E2-F1
#
_cell.length_a   1.000
_cell.length_b   1.000
_cell.length_c   1.000
_cell.angle_alpha   90.00
_cell.angle_beta   90.00
_cell.angle_gamma   90.00
#
_symmetry.space_group_name_H-M   'P 1'
#
loop_
_entity.id
_entity.type
_entity.pdbx_description
1 polymer ?
#
loop_
_entity_poly.entity_id
_entity_poly.type
_entity_poly.pdbx_seq_one_letter_code
_entity_poly.pdbx_strand_id
1 'polypeptide(L)' 'MSKPKPISLSRGTAPAPGENTPQPFAVVGDLPAATPTIAGGVKKGVAVANATDAASTQTSLNALLASLRTAGVIA' A
#
# COMPACT_ATOMS: atom_id res chain seq x y z
N MET A 1 22.13 11.38 41.22
CA MET A 1 21.70 11.95 39.94
C MET A 1 21.78 10.85 38.88
N SER A 2 20.65 10.26 38.51
CA SER A 2 20.58 9.13 37.57
C SER A 2 20.55 9.65 36.13
N LYS A 3 21.52 9.26 35.29
CA LYS A 3 21.57 9.69 33.89
C LYS A 3 20.49 8.96 33.08
N PRO A 4 19.83 9.62 32.10
CA PRO A 4 18.78 8.99 31.30
C PRO A 4 19.36 7.85 30.43
N LYS A 5 18.68 6.70 30.43
CA LYS A 5 19.02 5.52 29.64
C LYS A 5 18.66 5.79 28.17
N PRO A 6 19.59 5.67 27.21
CA PRO A 6 19.28 5.92 25.81
C PRO A 6 18.28 4.86 25.30
N ILE A 7 17.19 5.33 24.69
CA ILE A 7 16.30 4.47 23.90
C ILE A 7 17.02 4.14 22.59
N SER A 8 17.35 2.87 22.38
CA SER A 8 17.83 2.39 21.09
C SER A 8 16.66 2.35 20.10
N LEU A 9 16.53 3.37 19.25
CA LEU A 9 15.73 3.24 18.04
C LEU A 9 16.51 2.36 17.05
N SER A 10 16.11 1.10 16.91
CA SER A 10 16.57 0.25 15.83
C SER A 10 16.05 0.83 14.52
N ARG A 11 16.88 1.61 13.83
CA ARG A 11 16.58 2.04 12.46
C ARG A 11 16.75 0.78 11.62
N GLY A 12 15.64 0.22 11.15
CA GLY A 12 15.66 -0.91 10.22
C GLY A 12 16.66 -0.62 9.10
N THR A 13 17.63 -1.51 8.93
CA THR A 13 18.65 -1.37 7.90
C THR A 13 17.96 -1.25 6.55
N ALA A 14 18.29 -0.22 5.77
CA ALA A 14 17.82 -0.13 4.40
C ALA A 14 18.29 -1.38 3.64
N PRO A 15 17.42 -2.07 2.88
CA PRO A 15 17.85 -3.22 2.09
C PRO A 15 18.91 -2.77 1.08
N ALA A 16 19.95 -3.59 0.90
CA ALA A 16 21.03 -3.29 -0.02
C ALA A 16 20.50 -3.10 -1.46
N PRO A 17 21.12 -2.26 -2.30
CA PRO A 17 20.69 -2.07 -3.69
C PRO A 17 20.91 -3.40 -4.44
N GLY A 18 19.83 -4.17 -4.62
CA GLY A 18 19.86 -5.50 -5.22
C GLY A 18 19.12 -6.58 -4.41
N GLU A 19 18.74 -6.31 -3.15
CA GLU A 19 17.96 -7.23 -2.33
C GLU A 19 16.45 -7.05 -2.59
N ASN A 20 15.96 -7.60 -3.71
CA ASN A 20 14.55 -7.97 -3.86
C ASN A 20 14.37 -9.41 -3.36
N THR A 21 14.79 -9.69 -2.13
CA THR A 21 14.45 -10.94 -1.46
C THR A 21 12.93 -10.97 -1.35
N PRO A 22 12.22 -11.96 -1.92
CA PRO A 22 10.81 -12.12 -1.63
C PRO A 22 10.68 -12.25 -0.12
N GLN A 23 10.13 -11.22 0.53
CA GLN A 23 9.65 -11.37 1.90
C GLN A 23 8.74 -12.58 1.88
N PRO A 24 8.85 -13.53 2.82
CA PRO A 24 8.00 -14.71 2.83
C PRO A 24 6.55 -14.22 2.78
N PHE A 25 5.90 -14.37 1.62
CA PHE A 25 4.47 -14.19 1.55
C PHE A 25 3.94 -15.27 2.48
N ALA A 26 3.22 -14.87 3.52
CA ALA A 26 2.63 -15.82 4.43
C ALA A 26 1.92 -16.89 3.58
N VAL A 27 2.22 -18.16 3.87
CA VAL A 27 1.42 -19.30 3.41
C VAL A 27 -0.04 -18.94 3.62
N VAL A 28 -0.88 -19.18 2.60
CA VAL A 28 -2.30 -18.80 2.47
C VAL A 28 -3.14 -19.33 3.64
N GLY A 29 -2.96 -18.76 4.83
CA GLY A 29 -4.03 -18.48 5.78
C GLY A 29 -4.61 -17.11 5.41
N ASP A 30 -5.86 -16.84 5.79
CA ASP A 30 -6.58 -15.62 5.45
C ASP A 30 -5.71 -14.36 5.58
N LEU A 31 -5.23 -13.83 4.45
CA LEU A 31 -4.50 -12.58 4.43
C LEU A 31 -5.49 -11.48 4.81
N PRO A 32 -5.31 -10.78 5.95
CA PRO A 32 -6.27 -9.78 6.40
C PRO A 32 -6.38 -8.66 5.37
N ALA A 33 -7.57 -8.07 5.28
CA ALA A 33 -7.76 -6.87 4.46
C ALA A 33 -6.89 -5.72 4.98
N ALA A 34 -6.36 -4.92 4.07
CA ALA A 34 -5.62 -3.70 4.43
C ALA A 34 -6.52 -2.73 5.21
N THR A 35 -5.95 -2.10 6.24
CA THR A 35 -6.59 -1.01 6.99
C THR A 35 -5.66 0.21 7.00
N PRO A 36 -6.13 1.41 7.43
CA PRO A 36 -5.27 2.60 7.49
C PRO A 36 -4.04 2.45 8.40
N THR A 37 -4.06 1.48 9.32
CA THR A 37 -3.00 1.29 10.33
C THR A 37 -2.30 -0.07 10.24
N ILE A 38 -2.85 -1.03 9.49
CA ILE A 38 -2.34 -2.40 9.42
C ILE A 38 -2.17 -2.81 7.96
N ALA A 39 -0.97 -3.26 7.61
CA ALA A 39 -0.69 -3.83 6.29
C ALA A 39 -1.50 -5.12 6.08
N GLY A 40 -2.12 -5.23 4.89
CA GLY A 40 -2.95 -6.37 4.51
C GLY A 40 -3.11 -6.45 2.99
N GLY A 41 -3.88 -7.44 2.54
CA GLY A 41 -4.18 -7.63 1.13
C GLY A 41 -5.22 -6.64 0.61
N VAL A 42 -5.12 -6.32 -0.68
CA VAL A 42 -6.14 -5.62 -1.46
C VAL A 42 -6.49 -6.44 -2.69
N LYS A 43 -7.69 -6.23 -3.24
CA LYS A 43 -8.07 -6.86 -4.51
C LYS A 43 -7.49 -6.06 -5.67
N LYS A 44 -7.37 -6.68 -6.84
CA LYS A 44 -7.04 -5.94 -8.06
C LYS A 44 -8.27 -5.11 -8.48
N GLY A 45 -8.06 -3.82 -8.75
CA GLY A 45 -9.09 -2.94 -9.30
C GLY A 45 -9.49 -3.31 -10.72
N VAL A 46 -10.69 -2.86 -11.12
CA VAL A 46 -11.18 -2.98 -12.49
C VAL A 46 -10.30 -2.13 -13.41
N ALA A 47 -10.07 -2.60 -14.64
CA ALA A 47 -9.32 -1.84 -15.64
C ALA A 47 -10.04 -0.51 -15.95
N VAL A 48 -9.30 0.60 -15.84
CA VAL A 48 -9.78 1.94 -16.18
C VAL A 48 -9.01 2.41 -17.41
N ALA A 49 -9.73 2.88 -18.43
CA ALA A 49 -9.12 3.40 -19.65
C ALA A 49 -8.31 4.69 -19.37
N ASN A 50 -7.27 4.91 -20.16
CA ASN A 50 -6.47 6.13 -20.07
C ASN A 50 -7.32 7.36 -20.42
N ALA A 51 -7.17 8.44 -19.66
CA ALA A 51 -7.76 9.72 -20.01
C ALA A 51 -7.04 10.31 -21.22
N THR A 52 -7.76 10.53 -22.31
CA THR A 52 -7.21 11.07 -23.57
C THR A 52 -7.36 12.58 -23.68
N ASP A 53 -8.35 13.16 -22.99
CA ASP A 53 -8.73 14.56 -23.17
C ASP A 53 -9.03 15.26 -21.84
N ALA A 54 -8.55 16.50 -21.72
CA ALA A 54 -8.70 17.32 -20.52
C ALA A 54 -10.18 17.52 -20.10
N ALA A 55 -11.10 17.60 -21.07
CA ALA A 55 -12.54 17.71 -20.82
C ALA A 55 -13.14 16.48 -20.12
N SER A 56 -12.55 15.30 -20.31
CA SER A 56 -13.01 14.03 -19.70
C SER A 56 -12.31 13.70 -18.38
N THR A 57 -11.35 14.54 -17.95
CA THR A 57 -10.47 14.27 -16.79
C THR A 57 -11.25 13.97 -15.52
N GLN A 58 -12.30 14.75 -15.23
CA GLN A 58 -13.09 14.55 -14.02
C GLN A 58 -13.82 13.19 -14.02
N THR A 59 -14.36 12.79 -15.17
CA THR A 59 -15.05 11.51 -15.34
C THR A 59 -14.08 10.35 -15.21
N SER A 60 -12.92 10.43 -15.87
CA SER A 60 -11.88 9.39 -15.80
C SER A 60 -11.29 9.27 -14.40
N LEU A 61 -11.10 10.39 -13.70
CA LEU A 61 -10.68 10.41 -12.31
C LEU A 61 -11.72 9.76 -11.41
N ASN A 62 -13.00 10.11 -11.57
CA ASN A 62 -14.07 9.50 -10.79
C ASN A 62 -14.16 7.98 -11.02
N ALA A 63 -13.97 7.52 -12.26
CA ALA A 63 -13.93 6.10 -12.59
C ALA A 63 -12.73 5.38 -11.92
N LEU A 64 -11.56 6.02 -11.90
CA LEU A 64 -10.38 5.50 -11.18
C LEU A 64 -10.64 5.39 -9.68
N LEU A 65 -11.17 6.46 -9.06
CA LEU A 65 -11.48 6.46 -7.64
C LEU A 65 -12.51 5.39 -7.27
N ALA A 66 -13.52 5.18 -8.11
CA ALA A 66 -14.50 4.11 -7.90
C ALA A 66 -13.86 2.71 -7.97
N SER A 67 -12.96 2.48 -8.94
CA SER A 67 -12.21 1.23 -9.07
C SER A 67 -11.35 0.96 -7.83
N LEU A 68 -10.65 1.98 -7.31
CA LEU A 68 -9.79 1.85 -6.13
C LEU A 68 -10.58 1.63 -4.83
N ARG A 69 -11.75 2.27 -4.67
CA ARG A 69 -12.65 2.01 -3.52
C ARG A 69 -13.21 0.60 -3.53
N THR A 70 -13.65 0.13 -4.70
CA THR A 70 -14.17 -1.24 -4.86
C THR A 70 -13.10 -2.29 -4.57
N ALA A 71 -11.85 -1.98 -4.90
CA ALA A 71 -10.69 -2.83 -4.63
C ALA A 71 -10.22 -2.83 -3.16
N GLY A 72 -10.73 -1.89 -2.34
CA GLY A 72 -10.32 -1.71 -0.95
C GLY A 72 -8.95 -1.02 -0.79
N VAL A 73 -8.50 -0.30 -1.81
CA VAL A 73 -7.21 0.41 -1.79
C VAL A 73 -7.33 1.76 -1.08
N ILE A 74 -8.47 2.44 -1.24
CA ILE A 74 -8.79 3.73 -0.60
C ILE A 74 -10.21 3.70 -0.03
N ALA A 75 -10.47 4.56 0.97
CA ALA A 75 -11.81 4.83 1.50
C ALA A 75 -12.53 5.93 0.71
#